data_AF-A0A315QVE0-F1
#
_entry.id   AF-A0A315QVE0-F1
#
_cell.length_a   1.000
_cell.length_b   1.000
_cell.length_c   1.000
_cell.angle_alpha   90.00
_cell.angle_beta   90.00
_cell.angle_gamma   90.00
#
_symmetry.space_group_name_H-M   'P 1'
#
loop_
_entity.id
_entity.type
_entity.pdbx_description
1 polymer ?
#
loop_
_entity_poly.entity_id
_entity_poly.type
_entity_poly.pdbx_seq_one_letter_code
_entity_poly.pdbx_strand_id
1 'polypeptide(L)'
;VDIDKLNTYVEENDVEDIAVIGAGYIGIEIAENFIHNGKNVALVEAMDQILQPLDYDMAQILQKELHDNGVNMILSDALTEVHDDHIVVESGKKIDAEAVVLAIGVSPETELAEEAGLKIGKTGGIEVNHNYVTSDPDIYAVGDVIEVYSKIARSKTRLPLAGPAQRQARAAANHIYNIPNKNNGVIGSSVIRAFDYNAATTGLNEKQLKDAGISYDFVYVIPTDKVGLMPDANPLHFKLLYEVPTGKILGAQAVGKGNVDKRIDVIATSILLDATVEDLTESELAYAPLFSTPRNAVNQASLVATNLINNRFRQVPVSKVRELVEKDAFIVDVREKEEYEMGHLVNAVNIPLSELRERTDEIPKDQPVYLHCRSAQRSYNACLALQGRDFDNVINISGSFLGICCYEYFLDQT
;
A
#
# COMPACT_ATOMS: atom_id res chain seq x y z
N VAL A 1 13.70 0.95 -27.35
CA VAL A 1 15.12 1.22 -27.66
C VAL A 1 15.98 0.90 -26.46
N ASP A 2 15.73 1.46 -25.27
CA ASP A 2 16.60 1.20 -24.10
C ASP A 2 16.45 -0.21 -23.52
N ILE A 3 15.23 -0.73 -23.44
CA ILE A 3 15.00 -2.13 -23.00
C ILE A 3 15.67 -3.15 -23.93
N ASP A 4 15.71 -2.84 -25.23
CA ASP A 4 16.33 -3.69 -26.26
C ASP A 4 17.87 -3.66 -26.12
N LYS A 5 18.44 -2.48 -25.89
CA LYS A 5 19.88 -2.33 -25.58
C LYS A 5 20.26 -3.05 -24.29
N LEU A 6 19.44 -2.92 -23.24
CA LEU A 6 19.66 -3.60 -21.97
C LEU A 6 19.65 -5.12 -22.15
N ASN A 7 18.62 -5.65 -22.82
CA ASN A 7 18.52 -7.08 -23.08
C ASN A 7 19.68 -7.59 -23.94
N THR A 8 20.01 -6.88 -25.01
CA THR A 8 21.15 -7.22 -25.89
C THR A 8 22.46 -7.23 -25.11
N TYR A 9 22.71 -6.22 -24.28
CA TYR A 9 23.93 -6.16 -23.46
C TYR A 9 24.02 -7.34 -22.48
N VAL A 10 22.92 -7.65 -21.78
CA VAL A 10 22.86 -8.76 -20.81
C VAL A 10 23.10 -10.11 -21.50
N GLU A 11 22.52 -10.32 -22.68
CA GLU A 11 22.68 -11.56 -23.45
C GLU A 11 24.07 -11.68 -24.09
N GLU A 12 24.59 -10.63 -24.73
CA GLU A 12 25.87 -10.68 -25.45
C GLU A 12 27.09 -10.78 -24.52
N ASN A 13 26.95 -10.32 -23.28
CA ASN A 13 28.04 -10.34 -22.29
C ASN A 13 27.84 -11.42 -21.21
N ASP A 14 26.86 -12.30 -21.36
CA ASP A 14 26.54 -13.37 -20.40
C ASP A 14 26.42 -12.85 -18.95
N VAL A 15 25.81 -11.68 -18.77
CA VAL A 15 25.72 -10.99 -17.46
C VAL A 15 24.88 -11.81 -16.50
N GLU A 16 25.40 -12.17 -15.34
CA GLU A 16 24.70 -12.98 -14.33
C GLU A 16 24.17 -12.15 -13.16
N ASP A 17 24.95 -11.17 -12.71
CA ASP A 17 24.65 -10.34 -11.54
C ASP A 17 24.19 -8.93 -11.94
N ILE A 18 22.98 -8.56 -11.54
CA ILE A 18 22.33 -7.29 -11.92
C ILE A 18 21.93 -6.50 -10.68
N ALA A 19 22.35 -5.24 -10.62
CA ALA A 19 21.87 -4.29 -9.63
C ALA A 19 20.74 -3.42 -10.22
N VAL A 20 19.60 -3.39 -9.55
CA VAL A 20 18.49 -2.47 -9.83
C VAL A 20 18.43 -1.44 -8.72
N ILE A 21 18.55 -0.16 -9.05
CA ILE A 21 18.61 0.94 -8.11
C ILE A 21 17.29 1.70 -8.11
N GLY A 22 16.59 1.70 -6.98
CA GLY A 22 15.25 2.23 -6.79
C GLY A 22 14.20 1.13 -6.79
N ALA A 23 13.46 0.99 -5.70
CA ALA A 23 12.40 0.00 -5.51
C ALA A 23 10.99 0.59 -5.69
N GLY A 24 10.86 1.49 -6.66
CA GLY A 24 9.57 1.93 -7.19
C GLY A 24 8.96 0.89 -8.13
N TYR A 25 7.82 1.25 -8.75
CA TYR A 25 7.09 0.37 -9.67
C TYR A 25 8.00 -0.24 -10.76
N ILE A 26 8.75 0.61 -11.47
CA ILE A 26 9.63 0.21 -12.57
C ILE A 26 10.75 -0.70 -12.07
N GLY A 27 11.38 -0.36 -10.94
CA GLY A 27 12.48 -1.16 -10.39
C GLY A 27 12.04 -2.58 -10.01
N ILE A 28 10.85 -2.72 -9.43
CA ILE A 28 10.27 -4.02 -9.11
C ILE A 28 9.95 -4.83 -10.37
N GLU A 29 9.35 -4.21 -11.38
CA GLU A 29 9.06 -4.91 -12.65
C GLU A 29 10.35 -5.38 -13.33
N ILE A 30 11.40 -4.56 -13.33
CA ILE A 30 12.71 -4.93 -13.88
C ILE A 30 13.32 -6.09 -13.08
N ALA A 31 13.28 -6.02 -11.74
CA ALA A 31 13.77 -7.08 -10.88
C ALA A 31 13.04 -8.42 -11.12
N GLU A 32 11.69 -8.41 -11.21
CA GLU A 32 10.90 -9.61 -11.52
C GLU A 32 11.32 -10.24 -12.86
N ASN A 33 11.47 -9.42 -13.91
CA ASN A 33 11.83 -9.92 -15.24
C ASN A 33 13.24 -10.54 -15.26
N PHE A 34 14.21 -9.96 -14.54
CA PHE A 34 15.55 -10.54 -14.45
C PHE A 34 15.60 -11.83 -13.63
N ILE A 35 14.85 -11.92 -12.53
CA ILE A 35 14.70 -13.18 -11.78
C ILE A 35 14.09 -14.27 -12.66
N HIS A 36 13.06 -13.96 -13.43
CA HIS A 36 12.47 -14.93 -14.38
C HIS A 36 13.44 -15.39 -15.47
N ASN A 37 14.40 -14.54 -15.84
CA ASN A 37 15.47 -14.87 -16.78
C ASN A 37 16.67 -15.57 -16.11
N GLY A 38 16.53 -15.99 -14.85
CA GLY A 38 17.54 -16.75 -14.12
C GLY A 38 18.75 -15.93 -13.67
N LYS A 39 18.63 -14.60 -13.63
CA LYS A 39 19.70 -13.69 -13.18
C LYS A 39 19.65 -13.48 -11.67
N ASN A 40 20.79 -13.17 -11.08
CA ASN A 40 20.87 -12.74 -9.69
C ASN A 40 20.55 -11.24 -9.62
N VAL A 41 19.59 -10.86 -8.79
CA VAL A 41 19.15 -9.46 -8.70
C VAL A 41 19.36 -8.90 -7.32
N ALA A 42 20.18 -7.85 -7.24
CA ALA A 42 20.25 -6.96 -6.10
C ALA A 42 19.33 -5.75 -6.30
N LEU A 43 18.29 -5.60 -5.50
CA LEU A 43 17.39 -4.44 -5.51
C LEU A 43 17.78 -3.48 -4.39
N VAL A 44 18.35 -2.33 -4.74
CA VAL A 44 18.86 -1.34 -3.79
C VAL A 44 17.90 -0.15 -3.70
N GLU A 45 17.53 0.23 -2.48
CA GLU A 45 16.64 1.37 -2.20
C GLU A 45 17.17 2.18 -1.02
N ALA A 46 17.23 3.50 -1.20
CA ALA A 46 17.70 4.42 -0.18
C ALA A 46 16.73 4.53 0.99
N MET A 47 15.44 4.29 0.75
CA MET A 47 14.38 4.31 1.76
C MET A 47 14.27 2.98 2.52
N ASP A 48 13.55 2.99 3.63
CA ASP A 48 13.29 1.84 4.51
C ASP A 48 12.25 0.85 3.98
N GLN A 49 11.61 1.16 2.85
CA GLN A 49 10.63 0.29 2.21
C GLN A 49 10.63 0.45 0.69
N ILE A 50 10.16 -0.61 0.02
CA ILE A 50 9.76 -0.58 -1.38
C ILE A 50 8.43 0.18 -1.56
N LEU A 51 8.12 0.58 -2.80
CA LEU A 51 6.82 1.16 -3.19
C LEU A 51 6.30 2.22 -2.22
N GLN A 52 6.95 3.39 -2.21
CA GLN A 52 6.57 4.55 -1.40
C GLN A 52 5.07 4.96 -1.44
N PRO A 53 4.29 4.68 -2.50
CA PRO A 53 2.83 4.90 -2.48
C PRO A 53 2.04 3.99 -1.51
N LEU A 54 2.62 2.89 -1.05
CA LEU A 54 2.07 2.03 0.01
C LEU A 54 2.58 2.50 1.38
N ASP A 55 1.79 2.27 2.42
CA ASP A 55 2.30 2.38 3.79
C ASP A 55 3.20 1.19 4.12
N TYR A 56 4.10 1.38 5.08
CA TYR A 56 5.10 0.39 5.48
C TYR A 56 4.49 -0.99 5.76
N ASP A 57 3.38 -1.05 6.50
CA ASP A 57 2.69 -2.29 6.86
C ASP A 57 2.15 -3.07 5.65
N MET A 58 1.78 -2.36 4.58
CA MET A 58 1.33 -2.96 3.33
C MET A 58 2.52 -3.33 2.42
N ALA A 59 3.58 -2.52 2.42
CA ALA A 59 4.80 -2.78 1.63
C ALA A 59 5.55 -4.04 2.10
N GLN A 60 5.57 -4.32 3.41
CA GLN A 60 6.23 -5.52 3.96
C GLN A 60 5.69 -6.83 3.37
N ILE A 61 4.42 -6.87 2.98
CA ILE A 61 3.81 -8.06 2.35
C ILE A 61 4.46 -8.34 1.00
N LEU A 62 4.67 -7.32 0.17
CA LEU A 62 5.36 -7.45 -1.11
C LEU A 62 6.86 -7.65 -0.94
N GLN A 63 7.45 -7.02 0.07
CA GLN A 63 8.86 -7.23 0.39
C GLN A 63 9.12 -8.72 0.67
N LYS A 64 8.25 -9.36 1.47
CA LYS A 64 8.33 -10.80 1.69
C LYS A 64 8.21 -11.60 0.38
N GLU A 65 7.29 -11.24 -0.51
CA GLU A 65 7.15 -11.91 -1.82
C GLU A 65 8.42 -11.79 -2.67
N LEU A 66 9.02 -10.59 -2.76
CA LEU A 66 10.27 -10.39 -3.50
C LEU A 66 11.40 -11.25 -2.91
N HIS A 67 11.51 -11.28 -1.58
CA HIS A 67 12.49 -12.10 -0.87
C HIS A 67 12.29 -13.60 -1.13
N ASP A 68 11.05 -14.10 -1.02
CA ASP A 68 10.71 -15.51 -1.25
C ASP A 68 11.03 -15.96 -2.69
N ASN A 69 11.03 -15.03 -3.65
CA ASN A 69 11.41 -15.26 -5.05
C ASN A 69 12.90 -14.99 -5.34
N GLY A 70 13.74 -14.80 -4.32
CA GLY A 70 15.19 -14.72 -4.47
C GLY A 70 15.75 -13.34 -4.82
N VAL A 71 14.95 -12.28 -4.72
CA VAL A 71 15.48 -10.90 -4.85
C VAL A 71 16.29 -10.55 -3.60
N ASN A 72 17.57 -10.22 -3.80
CA ASN A 72 18.42 -9.69 -2.73
C ASN A 72 18.11 -8.21 -2.53
N MET A 73 17.27 -7.88 -1.55
CA MET A 73 16.90 -6.49 -1.29
C MET A 73 17.87 -5.85 -0.29
N ILE A 74 18.32 -4.64 -0.62
CA ILE A 74 19.11 -3.77 0.24
C ILE A 74 18.31 -2.48 0.41
N LEU A 75 17.70 -2.31 1.59
CA LEU A 75 16.92 -1.12 1.95
C LEU A 75 17.70 -0.23 2.91
N SER A 76 17.30 1.04 3.02
CA SER A 76 17.99 2.06 3.84
C SER A 76 19.46 2.21 3.50
N ASP A 77 19.82 2.00 2.23
CA ASP A 77 21.20 2.07 1.76
C ASP A 77 21.21 2.58 0.31
N ALA A 78 21.88 3.71 0.08
CA ALA A 78 21.90 4.35 -1.24
C ALA A 78 23.11 3.88 -2.06
N LEU A 79 22.97 3.77 -3.38
CA LEU A 79 24.12 3.61 -4.28
C LEU A 79 25.07 4.81 -4.16
N THR A 80 26.37 4.55 -4.00
CA THR A 80 27.41 5.60 -3.95
C THR A 80 28.42 5.49 -5.08
N GLU A 81 28.85 4.28 -5.46
CA GLU A 81 29.85 4.06 -6.51
C GLU A 81 29.44 2.90 -7.42
N VAL A 82 29.79 3.01 -8.71
CA VAL A 82 29.65 1.94 -9.71
C VAL A 82 31.03 1.61 -10.26
N HIS A 83 31.41 0.34 -10.17
CA HIS A 83 32.63 -0.23 -10.74
C HIS A 83 32.27 -1.26 -11.82
N ASP A 84 33.28 -1.85 -12.47
CA ASP A 84 33.06 -2.77 -13.60
C ASP A 84 32.38 -4.09 -13.18
N ASP A 85 32.63 -4.57 -11.95
CA ASP A 85 32.19 -5.88 -11.43
C ASP A 85 31.34 -5.78 -10.15
N HIS A 86 31.16 -4.58 -9.59
CA HIS A 86 30.37 -4.39 -8.37
C HIS A 86 29.87 -2.94 -8.23
N ILE A 87 28.87 -2.78 -7.35
CA ILE A 87 28.48 -1.49 -6.81
C ILE A 87 28.91 -1.35 -5.35
N VAL A 88 29.04 -0.11 -4.88
CA VAL A 88 29.21 0.22 -3.47
C VAL A 88 28.01 1.03 -3.02
N VAL A 89 27.44 0.64 -1.87
CA VAL A 89 26.34 1.37 -1.23
C VAL A 89 26.84 2.19 -0.04
N GLU A 90 26.03 3.10 0.48
CA GLU A 90 26.38 4.09 1.52
C GLU A 90 26.95 3.44 2.80
N SER A 91 26.50 2.23 3.16
CA SER A 91 27.07 1.45 4.26
C SER A 91 28.52 0.98 4.02
N GLY A 92 29.04 1.14 2.80
CA GLY A 92 30.33 0.64 2.34
C GLY A 92 30.30 -0.82 1.90
N LYS A 93 29.13 -1.48 1.93
CA LYS A 93 28.96 -2.84 1.41
C LYS A 93 29.20 -2.86 -0.10
N LYS A 94 29.96 -3.87 -0.55
CA LYS A 94 30.13 -4.19 -1.97
C LYS A 94 29.11 -5.24 -2.39
N ILE A 95 28.49 -5.05 -3.54
CA ILE A 95 27.49 -5.96 -4.10
C ILE A 95 27.89 -6.26 -5.54
N ASP A 96 28.09 -7.53 -5.85
CA ASP A 96 28.46 -7.98 -7.20
C ASP A 96 27.38 -7.57 -8.20
N ALA A 97 27.81 -6.96 -9.30
CA ALA A 97 26.93 -6.47 -10.36
C ALA A 97 27.74 -6.14 -11.62
N GLU A 98 27.34 -6.72 -12.75
CA GLU A 98 27.95 -6.51 -14.07
C GLU A 98 27.08 -5.59 -14.96
N ALA A 99 25.82 -5.40 -14.55
CA ALA A 99 24.91 -4.42 -15.11
C ALA A 99 24.17 -3.68 -14.00
N VAL A 100 24.00 -2.37 -14.18
CA VAL A 100 23.28 -1.50 -13.25
C VAL A 100 22.11 -0.82 -13.97
N VAL A 101 20.91 -0.97 -13.43
CA VAL A 101 19.70 -0.31 -13.93
C VAL A 101 19.25 0.76 -12.94
N LEU A 102 19.25 2.02 -13.37
CA LEU A 102 18.79 3.15 -12.56
C LEU A 102 17.29 3.38 -12.76
N ALA A 103 16.49 3.04 -11.75
CA ALA A 103 15.03 3.22 -11.68
C ALA A 103 14.62 4.15 -10.52
N ILE A 104 15.39 5.22 -10.30
CA ILE A 104 15.28 6.14 -9.15
C ILE A 104 14.23 7.26 -9.31
N GLY A 105 13.25 7.06 -10.17
CA GLY A 105 12.21 8.05 -10.49
C GLY A 105 12.54 8.91 -11.72
N VAL A 106 11.60 9.79 -12.07
CA VAL A 106 11.66 10.61 -13.29
C VAL A 106 11.51 12.09 -12.97
N SER A 107 12.19 12.92 -13.75
CA SER A 107 12.09 14.39 -13.71
C SER A 107 11.30 14.89 -14.93
N PRO A 108 10.62 16.05 -14.83
CA PRO A 108 9.92 16.62 -15.97
C PRO A 108 10.94 17.12 -17.01
N GLU A 109 10.66 16.87 -18.29
CA GLU A 109 11.43 17.43 -19.40
C GLU A 109 10.98 18.88 -19.70
N THR A 110 11.51 19.86 -18.96
CA THR A 110 11.06 21.27 -19.04
C THR A 110 11.92 22.19 -19.90
N GLU A 111 13.05 21.72 -20.42
CA GLU A 111 14.04 22.55 -21.13
C GLU A 111 13.40 23.44 -22.21
N LEU A 112 12.61 22.84 -23.12
CA LEU A 112 11.92 23.58 -24.19
C LEU A 112 10.97 24.66 -23.64
N ALA A 113 10.28 24.37 -22.54
CA ALA A 113 9.34 25.30 -21.93
C ALA A 113 10.08 26.48 -21.27
N GLU A 114 11.20 26.21 -20.60
CA GLU A 114 12.05 27.23 -19.99
C GLU A 114 12.71 28.13 -21.04
N GLU A 115 13.26 27.55 -22.11
CA GLU A 115 13.83 28.31 -23.24
C GLU A 115 12.79 29.19 -23.94
N ALA A 116 11.54 28.72 -24.03
CA ALA A 116 10.42 29.48 -24.57
C ALA A 116 9.86 30.54 -23.58
N GLY A 117 10.39 30.62 -22.35
CA GLY A 117 9.94 31.57 -21.33
C GLY A 117 8.59 31.22 -20.69
N LEU A 118 8.18 29.95 -20.75
CA LEU A 118 6.96 29.46 -20.10
C LEU A 118 7.16 29.32 -18.59
N LYS A 119 6.06 29.49 -17.84
CA LYS A 119 6.09 29.33 -16.38
C LYS A 119 6.29 27.87 -15.98
N ILE A 120 7.25 27.64 -15.10
CA ILE A 120 7.45 26.37 -14.40
C ILE A 120 6.86 26.47 -12.99
N GLY A 121 6.06 25.48 -12.62
CA GLY A 121 5.42 25.40 -11.32
C GLY A 121 6.39 25.04 -10.20
N LYS A 122 5.94 25.14 -8.95
CA LYS A 122 6.76 24.87 -7.76
C LYS A 122 7.25 23.42 -7.65
N THR A 123 6.60 22.51 -8.38
CA THR A 123 6.98 21.08 -8.46
C THR A 123 8.00 20.79 -9.56
N GLY A 124 8.50 21.81 -10.25
CA GLY A 124 9.38 21.68 -11.40
C GLY A 124 8.67 21.28 -12.70
N GLY A 125 7.38 20.92 -12.67
CA GLY A 125 6.61 20.67 -13.89
C GLY A 125 6.11 21.96 -14.54
N ILE A 126 5.79 21.92 -15.83
CA ILE A 126 5.23 23.08 -16.56
C ILE A 126 3.91 23.51 -15.90
N GLU A 127 3.77 24.80 -15.58
CA GLU A 127 2.53 25.34 -15.01
C GLU A 127 1.48 25.44 -16.11
N VAL A 128 0.31 24.86 -15.83
CA VAL A 128 -0.85 24.95 -16.72
C VAL A 128 -2.11 25.35 -15.97
N ASN A 129 -3.05 25.96 -16.69
CA ASN A 129 -4.38 26.26 -16.18
C ASN A 129 -5.30 25.01 -16.19
N HIS A 130 -6.58 25.19 -15.83
CA HIS A 130 -7.55 24.10 -15.73
C HIS A 130 -7.84 23.37 -17.06
N ASN A 131 -7.49 23.98 -18.20
CA ASN A 131 -7.63 23.45 -19.55
C ASN A 131 -6.28 23.03 -20.18
N TYR A 132 -5.22 22.94 -19.37
CA TYR A 132 -3.89 22.51 -19.80
C TYR A 132 -3.17 23.49 -20.74
N VAL A 133 -3.62 24.74 -20.78
CA VAL A 133 -2.92 25.84 -21.45
C VAL A 133 -1.79 26.33 -20.54
N THR A 134 -0.61 26.57 -21.10
CA THR A 134 0.54 27.12 -20.38
C THR A 134 0.36 28.62 -20.11
N SER A 135 1.44 29.32 -19.72
CA SER A 135 1.43 30.79 -19.64
C SER A 135 1.30 31.48 -20.99
N ASP A 136 1.58 30.77 -22.10
CA ASP A 136 1.28 31.22 -23.46
C ASP A 136 -0.08 30.62 -23.90
N PRO A 137 -1.02 31.44 -24.39
CA PRO A 137 -2.37 30.99 -24.76
C PRO A 137 -2.42 30.00 -25.94
N ASP A 138 -1.37 29.96 -26.77
CA ASP A 138 -1.29 29.11 -27.96
C ASP A 138 -0.55 27.79 -27.69
N ILE A 139 0.03 27.62 -26.50
CA ILE A 139 0.82 26.45 -26.12
C ILE A 139 0.12 25.66 -25.01
N TYR A 140 -0.03 24.36 -25.24
CA TYR A 140 -0.58 23.39 -24.28
C TYR A 140 0.51 22.44 -23.82
N ALA A 141 0.39 21.94 -22.59
CA ALA A 141 1.23 20.88 -22.07
C ALA A 141 0.37 19.86 -21.28
N VAL A 142 0.65 18.57 -21.45
CA VAL A 142 -0.06 17.47 -20.78
C VAL A 142 0.93 16.34 -20.46
N GLY A 143 0.51 15.40 -19.61
CA GLY A 143 1.31 14.23 -19.25
C GLY A 143 2.30 14.50 -18.14
N ASP A 144 3.36 13.71 -18.11
CA ASP A 144 4.26 13.64 -16.95
C ASP A 144 5.06 14.93 -16.73
N VAL A 145 5.16 15.77 -17.75
CA VAL A 145 5.90 17.04 -17.74
C VAL A 145 5.19 18.17 -16.98
N ILE A 146 3.88 18.09 -16.79
CA ILE A 146 3.12 19.19 -16.16
C ILE A 146 3.01 19.06 -14.65
N GLU A 147 2.87 20.22 -14.00
CA GLU A 147 2.38 20.28 -12.63
C GLU A 147 0.87 20.01 -12.59
N VAL A 148 0.44 19.10 -11.73
CA VAL A 148 -0.97 18.72 -11.57
C VAL A 148 -1.50 19.13 -10.18
N TYR A 149 -2.81 19.01 -9.97
CA TYR A 149 -3.45 19.30 -8.69
C TYR A 149 -3.97 18.02 -8.04
N SER A 150 -3.56 17.74 -6.81
CA SER A 150 -4.10 16.64 -6.00
C SER A 150 -5.49 17.01 -5.47
N LYS A 151 -6.52 16.22 -5.80
CA LYS A 151 -7.90 16.47 -5.33
C LYS A 151 -7.99 16.43 -3.81
N ILE A 152 -7.24 15.53 -3.18
CA ILE A 152 -7.33 15.22 -1.75
C ILE A 152 -6.44 16.16 -0.95
N ALA A 153 -5.15 16.26 -1.30
CA ALA A 153 -4.20 17.15 -0.61
C ALA A 153 -4.46 18.64 -0.87
N ARG A 154 -5.29 18.96 -1.87
CA ARG A 154 -5.63 20.33 -2.29
C ARG A 154 -4.41 21.19 -2.60
N SER A 155 -3.39 20.56 -3.17
CA SER A 155 -2.10 21.16 -3.44
C SER A 155 -1.58 20.72 -4.80
N LYS A 156 -0.68 21.53 -5.37
CA LYS A 156 0.04 21.18 -6.59
C LYS A 156 1.02 20.04 -6.30
N THR A 157 1.10 19.08 -7.22
CA THR A 157 1.93 17.88 -7.12
C THR A 157 2.36 17.41 -8.51
N ARG A 158 3.11 16.31 -8.56
CA ARG A 158 3.45 15.55 -9.77
C ARG A 158 2.88 14.15 -9.68
N LEU A 159 2.44 13.63 -10.81
CA LEU A 159 1.93 12.26 -10.92
C LEU A 159 2.20 11.73 -12.32
N PRO A 160 3.39 11.14 -12.57
CA PRO A 160 3.76 10.60 -13.86
C PRO A 160 3.05 9.25 -14.10
N LEU A 161 1.83 9.30 -14.63
CA LEU A 161 1.01 8.11 -14.88
C LEU A 161 0.22 8.26 -16.19
N ALA A 162 0.13 7.15 -16.94
CA ALA A 162 -0.51 7.12 -18.25
C ALA A 162 -2.00 7.49 -18.22
N GLY A 163 -2.76 7.03 -17.21
CA GLY A 163 -4.20 7.32 -17.08
C GLY A 163 -4.50 8.82 -17.00
N PRO A 164 -3.90 9.58 -16.06
CA PRO A 164 -3.91 11.04 -16.07
C PRO A 164 -3.49 11.66 -17.40
N ALA A 165 -2.36 11.25 -18.00
CA ALA A 165 -1.86 11.80 -19.26
C ALA A 165 -2.92 11.72 -20.40
N GLN A 166 -3.58 10.56 -20.55
CA GLN A 166 -4.63 10.38 -21.55
C GLN A 166 -5.87 11.25 -21.30
N ARG A 167 -6.31 11.38 -20.03
CA ARG A 167 -7.43 12.27 -19.67
C ARG A 167 -7.09 13.75 -19.92
N GLN A 168 -5.86 14.14 -19.62
CA GLN A 168 -5.37 15.51 -19.85
C GLN A 168 -5.31 15.81 -21.35
N ALA A 169 -4.76 14.91 -22.17
CA ALA A 169 -4.71 15.05 -23.62
C ALA A 169 -6.11 15.21 -24.24
N ARG A 170 -7.07 14.38 -23.82
CA ARG A 170 -8.47 14.51 -24.27
C ARG A 170 -9.08 15.86 -23.90
N ALA A 171 -8.82 16.34 -22.69
CA ALA A 171 -9.34 17.62 -22.22
C ALA A 171 -8.69 18.82 -22.91
N ALA A 172 -7.38 18.79 -23.18
CA ALA A 172 -6.70 19.79 -24.00
C ALA A 172 -7.29 19.85 -25.42
N ALA A 173 -7.52 18.69 -26.05
CA ALA A 173 -8.17 18.62 -27.35
C ALA A 173 -9.59 19.20 -27.31
N ASN A 174 -10.40 18.87 -26.30
CA ASN A 174 -11.72 19.47 -26.12
C ASN A 174 -11.64 21.00 -26.04
N HIS A 175 -10.70 21.53 -25.25
CA HIS A 175 -10.53 22.98 -25.10
C HIS A 175 -10.15 23.67 -26.42
N ILE A 176 -9.27 23.07 -27.22
CA ILE A 176 -8.92 23.57 -28.58
C ILE A 176 -10.17 23.73 -29.46
N TYR A 177 -11.18 22.86 -29.30
CA TYR A 177 -12.45 22.92 -30.03
C TYR A 177 -13.58 23.66 -29.29
N ASN A 178 -13.28 24.40 -28.21
CA ASN A 178 -14.28 25.08 -27.36
C ASN A 178 -15.31 24.13 -26.71
N ILE A 179 -14.93 22.88 -26.48
CA ILE A 179 -15.73 21.88 -25.77
C ILE A 179 -15.35 21.93 -24.29
N PRO A 180 -16.29 22.12 -23.35
CA PRO A 180 -15.97 22.18 -21.93
C PRO A 180 -15.48 20.83 -21.39
N ASN A 181 -14.55 20.86 -20.43
CA ASN A 181 -14.07 19.70 -19.69
C ASN A 181 -14.17 19.93 -18.17
N LYS A 182 -14.44 18.85 -17.42
CA LYS A 182 -14.38 18.87 -15.96
C LYS A 182 -13.00 18.37 -15.52
N ASN A 183 -12.18 19.26 -14.97
CA ASN A 183 -10.89 18.92 -14.38
C ASN A 183 -11.02 18.76 -12.85
N ASN A 184 -10.99 17.51 -12.38
CA ASN A 184 -11.10 17.18 -10.95
C ASN A 184 -9.72 16.99 -10.29
N GLY A 185 -8.62 17.30 -10.98
CA GLY A 185 -7.28 16.94 -10.55
C GLY A 185 -6.99 15.45 -10.65
N VAL A 186 -6.05 14.99 -9.81
CA VAL A 186 -5.59 13.60 -9.74
C VAL A 186 -5.74 13.03 -8.33
N ILE A 187 -5.84 11.70 -8.24
CA ILE A 187 -5.92 10.95 -6.98
C ILE A 187 -4.89 9.82 -6.87
N GLY A 188 -4.03 9.61 -7.87
CA GLY A 188 -2.91 8.67 -7.74
C GLY A 188 -3.22 7.18 -7.80
N SER A 189 -4.32 6.76 -8.45
CA SER A 189 -4.64 5.33 -8.59
C SER A 189 -3.58 4.60 -9.42
N SER A 190 -3.03 3.52 -8.88
CA SER A 190 -1.96 2.70 -9.51
C SER A 190 -2.03 1.25 -9.04
N VAL A 191 -1.45 0.35 -9.84
CA VAL A 191 -1.42 -1.09 -9.60
C VAL A 191 -0.12 -1.69 -10.16
N ILE A 192 0.39 -2.73 -9.51
CA ILE A 192 1.54 -3.51 -9.94
C ILE A 192 1.33 -4.99 -9.60
N ARG A 193 1.89 -5.86 -10.44
CA ARG A 193 2.12 -7.26 -10.12
C ARG A 193 3.60 -7.43 -9.77
N ALA A 194 3.86 -8.16 -8.69
CA ALA A 194 5.18 -8.59 -8.28
C ALA A 194 5.10 -10.09 -8.02
N PHE A 195 5.62 -10.89 -8.95
CA PHE A 195 5.50 -12.35 -8.96
C PHE A 195 4.03 -12.81 -8.85
N ASP A 196 3.69 -13.53 -7.78
CA ASP A 196 2.33 -14.03 -7.52
C ASP A 196 1.40 -13.00 -6.87
N TYR A 197 1.95 -11.92 -6.33
CA TYR A 197 1.19 -10.90 -5.61
C TYR A 197 0.87 -9.71 -6.51
N ASN A 198 -0.28 -9.12 -6.25
CA ASN A 198 -0.66 -7.83 -6.81
C ASN A 198 -0.74 -6.81 -5.67
N ALA A 199 -0.39 -5.56 -5.98
CA ALA A 199 -0.55 -4.41 -5.10
C ALA A 199 -1.24 -3.29 -5.85
N ALA A 200 -2.25 -2.67 -5.25
CA ALA A 200 -2.90 -1.50 -5.80
C ALA A 200 -3.14 -0.45 -4.71
N THR A 201 -3.10 0.82 -5.11
CA THR A 201 -3.31 1.96 -4.22
C THR A 201 -4.07 3.07 -4.94
N THR A 202 -4.83 3.85 -4.18
CA THR A 202 -5.47 5.08 -4.66
C THR A 202 -5.63 6.07 -3.51
N GLY A 203 -5.63 7.36 -3.83
CA GLY A 203 -5.73 8.44 -2.84
C GLY A 203 -4.39 8.72 -2.18
N LEU A 204 -4.42 9.12 -0.91
CA LEU A 204 -3.23 9.41 -0.11
C LEU A 204 -2.95 8.30 0.90
N ASN A 205 -1.68 8.02 1.14
CA ASN A 205 -1.21 7.14 2.22
C ASN A 205 -1.04 7.91 3.55
N GLU A 206 -0.68 7.23 4.63
CA GLU A 206 -0.56 7.85 5.96
C GLU A 206 0.49 8.97 6.00
N LYS A 207 1.64 8.76 5.34
CA LYS A 207 2.73 9.76 5.27
C LYS A 207 2.26 11.03 4.58
N GLN A 208 1.62 10.89 3.42
CA GLN A 208 1.08 12.01 2.65
C GLN A 208 -0.04 12.75 3.38
N LEU A 209 -0.87 12.04 4.15
CA LEU A 209 -1.92 12.67 4.96
C LEU A 209 -1.35 13.48 6.12
N LYS A 210 -0.30 12.97 6.80
CA LYS A 210 0.44 13.71 7.82
C LYS A 210 1.08 14.98 7.23
N ASP A 211 1.77 14.85 6.10
CA ASP A 211 2.42 15.97 5.43
C ASP A 211 1.42 17.05 4.97
N ALA A 212 0.21 16.63 4.56
CA ALA A 212 -0.87 17.53 4.17
C ALA A 212 -1.63 18.14 5.37
N GLY A 213 -1.35 17.71 6.61
CA GLY A 213 -2.07 18.15 7.80
C GLY A 213 -3.54 17.72 7.82
N ILE A 214 -3.89 16.61 7.16
CA ILE A 214 -5.25 16.08 7.11
C ILE A 214 -5.43 15.10 8.27
N SER A 215 -6.42 15.34 9.13
CA SER A 215 -6.73 14.44 10.23
C SER A 215 -7.39 13.18 9.68
N TYR A 216 -6.82 12.01 9.97
CA TYR A 216 -7.27 10.74 9.43
C TYR A 216 -7.23 9.64 10.50
N ASP A 217 -7.92 8.56 10.19
CA ASP A 217 -7.77 7.25 10.82
C ASP A 217 -7.87 6.18 9.73
N PHE A 218 -7.61 4.91 10.08
CA PHE A 218 -7.66 3.83 9.11
C PHE A 218 -8.18 2.51 9.70
N VAL A 219 -8.65 1.67 8.80
CA VAL A 219 -8.92 0.26 9.07
C VAL A 219 -8.00 -0.63 8.26
N TYR A 220 -7.62 -1.75 8.86
CA TYR A 220 -6.86 -2.81 8.20
C TYR A 220 -7.59 -4.14 8.40
N VAL A 221 -8.13 -4.66 7.30
CA VAL A 221 -8.88 -5.93 7.26
C VAL A 221 -8.20 -6.92 6.33
N ILE A 222 -8.29 -8.21 6.67
CA ILE A 222 -7.70 -9.30 5.87
C ILE A 222 -8.76 -10.37 5.57
N PRO A 223 -9.80 -10.04 4.77
CA PRO A 223 -10.76 -11.04 4.30
C PRO A 223 -10.11 -12.00 3.29
N THR A 224 -10.84 -13.07 2.95
CA THR A 224 -10.50 -13.85 1.75
C THR A 224 -10.91 -13.08 0.49
N ASP A 225 -10.12 -13.21 -0.57
CA ASP A 225 -10.37 -12.56 -1.86
C ASP A 225 -11.62 -13.09 -2.59
N LYS A 226 -12.00 -14.34 -2.31
CA LYS A 226 -13.21 -15.01 -2.80
C LYS A 226 -13.79 -15.91 -1.70
N VAL A 227 -14.87 -16.64 -1.98
CA VAL A 227 -15.43 -17.57 -0.98
C VAL A 227 -14.38 -18.61 -0.60
N GLY A 228 -14.13 -18.82 0.70
CA GLY A 228 -13.00 -19.61 1.19
C GLY A 228 -12.99 -21.09 0.83
N LEU A 229 -14.11 -21.65 0.33
CA LEU A 229 -14.17 -23.02 -0.18
C LEU A 229 -13.79 -23.16 -1.66
N MET A 230 -13.59 -22.03 -2.36
CA MET A 230 -13.12 -22.04 -3.75
C MET A 230 -11.63 -22.37 -3.81
N PRO A 231 -11.18 -23.02 -4.90
CA PRO A 231 -9.76 -23.17 -5.17
C PRO A 231 -9.04 -21.82 -5.18
N ASP A 232 -7.81 -21.79 -4.67
CA ASP A 232 -6.94 -20.63 -4.66
C ASP A 232 -7.56 -19.40 -3.98
N ALA A 233 -8.44 -19.61 -2.99
CA ALA A 233 -8.90 -18.53 -2.13
C ALA A 233 -7.73 -18.08 -1.24
N ASN A 234 -7.37 -16.80 -1.35
CA ASN A 234 -6.20 -16.24 -0.70
C ASN A 234 -6.59 -15.08 0.23
N PRO A 235 -5.79 -14.80 1.28
CA PRO A 235 -5.92 -13.56 2.04
C PRO A 235 -5.77 -12.34 1.13
N LEU A 236 -6.63 -11.34 1.35
CA LEU A 236 -6.55 -10.03 0.72
C LEU A 236 -6.35 -8.99 1.81
N HIS A 237 -5.15 -8.43 1.88
CA HIS A 237 -4.83 -7.36 2.80
C HIS A 237 -5.42 -6.06 2.25
N PHE A 238 -6.30 -5.41 3.01
CA PHE A 238 -6.98 -4.21 2.57
C PHE A 238 -6.97 -3.15 3.68
N LYS A 239 -6.36 -2.00 3.36
CA LYS A 239 -6.26 -0.84 4.23
C LYS A 239 -7.07 0.30 3.63
N LEU A 240 -7.93 0.92 4.43
CA LEU A 240 -8.78 2.04 4.03
C LEU A 240 -8.54 3.21 4.98
N LEU A 241 -8.17 4.35 4.43
CA LEU A 241 -7.91 5.60 5.14
C LEU A 241 -9.09 6.56 4.95
N TYR A 242 -9.55 7.16 6.04
CA TYR A 242 -10.68 8.08 6.04
C TYR A 242 -10.44 9.29 6.95
N GLU A 243 -11.08 10.40 6.62
CA GLU A 243 -11.00 11.65 7.37
C GLU A 243 -11.80 11.53 8.67
N VAL A 244 -11.23 12.03 9.76
CA VAL A 244 -11.91 12.11 11.05
C VAL A 244 -12.28 13.57 11.33
N PRO A 245 -13.53 13.86 11.74
CA PRO A 245 -14.61 12.92 12.08
C PRO A 245 -15.59 12.61 10.93
N THR A 246 -15.33 13.09 9.71
CA THR A 246 -16.35 13.11 8.64
C THR A 246 -16.61 11.74 8.01
N GLY A 247 -15.69 10.79 8.14
CA GLY A 247 -15.74 9.50 7.46
C GLY A 247 -15.41 9.59 5.96
N LYS A 248 -15.03 10.76 5.44
CA LYS A 248 -14.72 10.94 4.02
C LYS A 248 -13.55 10.04 3.60
N ILE A 249 -13.66 9.36 2.47
CA ILE A 249 -12.61 8.46 2.00
C ILE A 249 -11.40 9.27 1.49
N LEU A 250 -10.21 8.93 1.98
CA LEU A 250 -8.95 9.61 1.67
C LEU A 250 -7.98 8.76 0.85
N GLY A 251 -8.04 7.43 0.99
CA GLY A 251 -7.21 6.52 0.24
C GLY A 251 -7.45 5.06 0.62
N ALA A 252 -6.94 4.15 -0.19
CA ALA A 252 -6.92 2.73 0.14
C ALA A 252 -5.75 2.02 -0.53
N GLN A 253 -5.34 0.92 0.08
CA GLN A 253 -4.28 0.04 -0.38
C GLN A 253 -4.76 -1.41 -0.29
N ALA A 254 -4.43 -2.21 -1.29
CA ALA A 254 -4.82 -3.60 -1.39
C ALA A 254 -3.65 -4.45 -1.86
N VAL A 255 -3.35 -5.54 -1.14
CA VAL A 255 -2.25 -6.46 -1.46
C VAL A 255 -2.72 -7.91 -1.33
N GLY A 256 -2.41 -8.75 -2.32
CA GLY A 256 -2.72 -10.19 -2.29
C GLY A 256 -2.61 -10.85 -3.66
N LYS A 257 -2.76 -12.18 -3.70
CA LYS A 257 -2.71 -12.97 -4.94
C LYS A 257 -3.93 -12.81 -5.85
N GLY A 258 -5.06 -12.35 -5.30
CA GLY A 258 -6.30 -12.12 -6.05
C GLY A 258 -6.40 -10.74 -6.70
N ASN A 259 -7.59 -10.41 -7.24
CA ASN A 259 -7.86 -9.14 -7.94
C ASN A 259 -7.91 -7.94 -6.98
N VAL A 260 -6.75 -7.37 -6.63
CA VAL A 260 -6.65 -6.20 -5.75
C VAL A 260 -7.18 -4.92 -6.42
N ASP A 261 -6.95 -4.79 -7.71
CA ASP A 261 -7.39 -3.72 -8.60
C ASP A 261 -8.89 -3.44 -8.47
N LYS A 262 -9.73 -4.49 -8.51
CA LYS A 262 -11.18 -4.38 -8.40
C LYS A 262 -11.62 -3.63 -7.13
N ARG A 263 -10.89 -3.79 -6.02
CA ARG A 263 -11.23 -3.14 -4.75
C ARG A 263 -10.81 -1.68 -4.78
N ILE A 264 -9.63 -1.42 -5.33
CA ILE A 264 -9.10 -0.07 -5.48
C ILE A 264 -9.90 0.76 -6.47
N ASP A 265 -10.40 0.20 -7.56
CA ASP A 265 -11.26 0.90 -8.52
C ASP A 265 -12.59 1.37 -7.90
N VAL A 266 -13.19 0.54 -7.02
CA VAL A 266 -14.36 0.95 -6.24
C VAL A 266 -14.01 2.14 -5.36
N ILE A 267 -12.92 2.08 -4.60
CA ILE A 267 -12.50 3.18 -3.72
C ILE A 267 -12.14 4.44 -4.52
N ALA A 268 -11.43 4.30 -5.64
CA ALA A 268 -11.05 5.42 -6.51
C ALA A 268 -12.30 6.14 -7.03
N THR A 269 -13.33 5.38 -7.44
CA THR A 269 -14.63 5.92 -7.84
C THR A 269 -15.30 6.66 -6.67
N SER A 270 -15.32 6.06 -5.48
CA SER A 270 -15.92 6.66 -4.29
C SER A 270 -15.22 7.97 -3.87
N ILE A 271 -13.89 8.05 -3.96
CA ILE A 271 -13.14 9.29 -3.72
C ILE A 271 -13.56 10.39 -4.71
N LEU A 272 -13.73 10.05 -5.99
CA LEU A 272 -14.14 11.02 -7.02
C LEU A 272 -15.57 11.55 -6.80
N LEU A 273 -16.42 10.74 -6.18
CA LEU A 273 -17.79 11.08 -5.78
C LEU A 273 -17.88 11.74 -4.39
N ASP A 274 -16.74 11.98 -3.73
CA ASP A 274 -16.65 12.55 -2.39
C ASP A 274 -17.44 11.74 -1.33
N ALA A 275 -17.52 10.42 -1.51
CA ALA A 275 -18.23 9.49 -0.62
C ALA A 275 -17.53 9.29 0.74
N THR A 276 -18.30 8.83 1.72
CA THR A 276 -17.81 8.46 3.06
C THR A 276 -17.78 6.95 3.26
N VAL A 277 -17.23 6.49 4.39
CA VAL A 277 -17.25 5.07 4.76
C VAL A 277 -18.67 4.55 4.95
N GLU A 278 -19.63 5.37 5.39
CA GLU A 278 -21.04 5.00 5.51
C GLU A 278 -21.66 4.67 4.13
N ASP A 279 -21.32 5.42 3.08
CA ASP A 279 -21.80 5.12 1.71
C ASP A 279 -21.32 3.73 1.23
N LEU A 280 -20.19 3.25 1.76
CA LEU A 280 -19.60 1.97 1.40
C LEU A 280 -20.20 0.78 2.17
N THR A 281 -20.92 0.97 3.27
CA THR A 281 -21.48 -0.17 4.04
C THR A 281 -22.52 -0.93 3.23
N GLU A 282 -23.37 -0.19 2.52
CA GLU A 282 -24.48 -0.73 1.71
C GLU A 282 -24.17 -0.81 0.21
N SER A 283 -22.89 -0.67 -0.18
CA SER A 283 -22.49 -0.81 -1.58
C SER A 283 -22.80 -2.21 -2.12
N GLU A 284 -23.73 -2.29 -3.08
CA GLU A 284 -24.13 -3.52 -3.77
C GLU A 284 -23.16 -3.83 -4.91
N LEU A 285 -22.17 -4.69 -4.64
CA LEU A 285 -21.13 -5.06 -5.59
C LEU A 285 -21.37 -6.45 -6.19
N ALA A 286 -20.90 -6.65 -7.43
CA ALA A 286 -21.06 -7.92 -8.14
C ALA A 286 -20.45 -9.10 -7.38
N TYR A 287 -21.25 -10.16 -7.21
CA TYR A 287 -20.88 -11.33 -6.43
C TYR A 287 -21.23 -12.64 -7.16
N ALA A 288 -20.24 -13.52 -7.22
CA ALA A 288 -20.42 -14.97 -7.26
C ALA A 288 -19.21 -15.63 -6.56
N PRO A 289 -19.29 -16.90 -6.13
CA PRO A 289 -18.30 -17.50 -5.24
C PRO A 289 -16.83 -17.38 -5.68
N LEU A 290 -16.55 -17.50 -6.98
CA LEU A 290 -15.19 -17.42 -7.55
C LEU A 290 -14.61 -15.99 -7.60
N PHE A 291 -15.46 -14.96 -7.51
CA PHE A 291 -15.04 -13.57 -7.74
C PHE A 291 -14.97 -12.73 -6.46
N SER A 292 -15.77 -13.06 -5.45
CA SER A 292 -15.88 -12.25 -4.23
C SER A 292 -16.51 -13.05 -3.08
N THR A 293 -16.54 -12.47 -1.90
CA THR A 293 -17.39 -12.89 -0.76
C THR A 293 -18.70 -12.10 -0.73
N PRO A 294 -19.76 -12.59 -0.04
CA PRO A 294 -21.04 -11.87 0.09
C PRO A 294 -20.91 -10.47 0.69
N ARG A 295 -20.01 -10.30 1.65
CA ARG A 295 -19.50 -8.99 2.09
C ARG A 295 -18.05 -8.90 1.64
N ASN A 296 -17.79 -8.14 0.59
CA ASN A 296 -16.43 -7.99 0.07
C ASN A 296 -15.57 -7.12 1.00
N ALA A 297 -14.27 -6.99 0.68
CA ALA A 297 -13.33 -6.23 1.49
C ALA A 297 -13.73 -4.76 1.70
N VAL A 298 -14.33 -4.12 0.70
CA VAL A 298 -14.80 -2.73 0.80
C VAL A 298 -15.93 -2.63 1.83
N ASN A 299 -16.93 -3.52 1.76
CA ASN A 299 -18.01 -3.54 2.76
C ASN A 299 -17.50 -3.89 4.17
N GLN A 300 -16.54 -4.80 4.28
CA GLN A 300 -15.98 -5.17 5.59
C GLN A 300 -15.18 -4.02 6.20
N ALA A 301 -14.33 -3.37 5.42
CA ALA A 301 -13.56 -2.21 5.87
C ALA A 301 -14.48 -1.07 6.32
N SER A 302 -15.51 -0.75 5.54
CA SER A 302 -16.47 0.31 5.92
C SER A 302 -17.22 -0.01 7.20
N LEU A 303 -17.71 -1.25 7.38
CA LEU A 303 -18.35 -1.67 8.63
C LEU A 303 -17.41 -1.53 9.84
N VAL A 304 -16.14 -1.88 9.69
CA VAL A 304 -15.14 -1.71 10.75
C VAL A 304 -14.90 -0.21 11.02
N ALA A 305 -14.77 0.61 9.98
CA ALA A 305 -14.55 2.05 10.12
C ALA A 305 -15.72 2.73 10.83
N THR A 306 -16.96 2.45 10.42
CA THR A 306 -18.16 2.96 11.08
C THR A 306 -18.25 2.50 12.55
N ASN A 307 -17.82 1.28 12.87
CA ASN A 307 -17.75 0.83 14.27
C ASN A 307 -16.73 1.62 15.09
N LEU A 308 -15.58 1.98 14.52
CA LEU A 308 -14.56 2.80 15.19
C LEU A 308 -15.02 4.25 15.37
N ILE A 309 -15.55 4.87 14.31
CA ILE A 309 -16.11 6.23 14.33
C ILE A 309 -17.20 6.35 15.40
N ASN A 310 -18.05 5.33 15.53
CA ASN A 310 -19.11 5.28 16.54
C ASN A 310 -18.65 4.76 17.91
N ASN A 311 -17.33 4.65 18.15
CA ASN A 311 -16.74 4.19 19.41
C ASN A 311 -17.30 2.85 19.92
N ARG A 312 -17.67 1.94 19.00
CA ARG A 312 -18.23 0.62 19.34
C ARG A 312 -17.18 -0.32 19.91
N PHE A 313 -15.92 -0.16 19.48
CA PHE A 313 -14.77 -0.88 20.01
C PHE A 313 -13.50 -0.05 19.77
N ARG A 314 -12.39 -0.47 20.39
CA ARG A 314 -11.07 0.16 20.23
C ARG A 314 -10.11 -0.82 19.57
N GLN A 315 -9.14 -0.30 18.82
CA GLN A 315 -8.10 -1.12 18.22
C GLN A 315 -6.72 -0.47 18.24
N VAL A 316 -5.68 -1.29 18.08
CA VAL A 316 -4.31 -0.87 17.80
C VAL A 316 -3.80 -1.55 16.52
N PRO A 317 -2.93 -0.89 15.74
CA PRO A 317 -2.36 -1.48 14.53
C PRO A 317 -1.25 -2.49 14.82
N VAL A 318 -0.93 -3.31 13.81
CA VAL A 318 0.17 -4.30 13.87
C VAL A 318 1.51 -3.66 14.25
N SER A 319 1.75 -2.42 13.83
CA SER A 319 2.97 -1.65 14.13
C SER A 319 3.16 -1.33 15.62
N LYS A 320 2.15 -1.56 16.46
CA LYS A 320 2.24 -1.40 17.91
C LYS A 320 2.50 -2.70 18.66
N VAL A 321 2.43 -3.85 17.99
CA VAL A 321 2.45 -5.15 18.65
C VAL A 321 3.80 -5.44 19.30
N ARG A 322 4.93 -5.18 18.62
CA ARG A 322 6.26 -5.34 19.22
C ARG A 322 6.42 -4.54 20.51
N GLU A 323 6.03 -3.27 20.50
CA GLU A 323 6.06 -2.41 21.69
C GLU A 323 5.21 -2.97 22.84
N LEU A 324 4.06 -3.57 22.54
CA LEU A 324 3.19 -4.21 23.53
C LEU A 324 3.82 -5.47 24.13
N VAL A 325 4.45 -6.30 23.29
CA VAL A 325 5.16 -7.51 23.73
C VAL A 325 6.36 -7.13 24.62
N GLU A 326 7.18 -6.17 24.20
CA GLU A 326 8.37 -5.71 24.95
C GLU A 326 8.02 -5.07 26.31
N LYS A 327 6.83 -4.47 26.42
CA LYS A 327 6.28 -3.92 27.67
C LYS A 327 5.54 -4.93 28.53
N ASP A 328 5.55 -6.20 28.14
CA ASP A 328 4.84 -7.29 28.81
C ASP A 328 3.33 -7.00 28.99
N ALA A 329 2.71 -6.40 27.95
CA ALA A 329 1.28 -6.14 27.97
C ALA A 329 0.48 -7.46 28.00
N PHE A 330 -0.71 -7.43 28.62
CA PHE A 330 -1.57 -8.61 28.68
C PHE A 330 -2.25 -8.85 27.32
N ILE A 331 -1.73 -9.82 26.56
CA ILE A 331 -2.22 -10.18 25.23
C ILE A 331 -2.95 -11.52 25.30
N VAL A 332 -4.18 -11.58 24.76
CA VAL A 332 -4.98 -12.79 24.64
C VAL A 332 -5.06 -13.21 23.18
N ASP A 333 -4.60 -14.42 22.91
CA ASP A 333 -4.79 -15.09 21.62
C ASP A 333 -6.08 -15.92 21.67
N VAL A 334 -7.09 -15.49 20.92
CA VAL A 334 -8.39 -16.18 20.87
C VAL A 334 -8.50 -17.19 19.73
N ARG A 335 -7.39 -17.55 19.08
CA ARG A 335 -7.35 -18.69 18.15
C ARG A 335 -7.49 -20.02 18.90
N GLU A 336 -7.88 -21.05 18.17
CA GLU A 336 -7.92 -22.41 18.73
C GLU A 336 -6.50 -22.90 19.03
N LYS A 337 -6.39 -23.88 19.91
CA LYS A 337 -5.12 -24.33 20.49
C LYS A 337 -4.10 -24.76 19.42
N GLU A 338 -4.56 -25.45 18.38
CA GLU A 338 -3.69 -25.93 17.30
C GLU A 338 -3.08 -24.76 16.50
N GLU A 339 -3.84 -23.67 16.29
CA GLU A 339 -3.33 -22.47 15.63
C GLU A 339 -2.29 -21.75 16.48
N TYR A 340 -2.48 -21.73 17.80
CA TYR A 340 -1.54 -21.14 18.75
C TYR A 340 -0.24 -21.95 18.81
N GLU A 341 -0.32 -23.27 18.85
CA GLU A 341 0.86 -24.17 18.89
C GLU A 341 1.73 -24.08 17.63
N MET A 342 1.15 -23.77 16.46
CA MET A 342 1.91 -23.52 15.23
C MET A 342 2.76 -22.24 15.26
N GLY A 343 2.45 -21.31 16.16
CA GLY A 343 3.16 -20.04 16.31
C GLY A 343 2.26 -18.98 16.95
N HIS A 344 2.83 -18.19 17.86
CA HIS A 344 2.12 -17.17 18.64
C HIS A 344 3.09 -16.08 19.12
N LEU A 345 2.55 -14.98 19.64
CA LEU A 345 3.34 -13.94 20.30
C LEU A 345 3.89 -14.48 21.62
N VAL A 346 5.16 -14.21 21.92
CA VAL A 346 5.90 -14.82 23.04
C VAL A 346 5.20 -14.70 24.40
N ASN A 347 4.49 -13.60 24.66
CA ASN A 347 3.80 -13.35 25.91
C ASN A 347 2.26 -13.46 25.83
N ALA A 348 1.73 -14.02 24.74
CA ALA A 348 0.27 -14.18 24.60
C ALA A 348 -0.25 -15.34 25.46
N VAL A 349 -1.42 -15.12 26.08
CA VAL A 349 -2.19 -16.15 26.79
C VAL A 349 -3.24 -16.71 25.83
N ASN A 350 -3.24 -18.02 25.59
CA ASN A 350 -4.25 -18.64 24.73
C ASN A 350 -5.56 -18.89 25.50
N ILE A 351 -6.61 -18.19 25.08
CA ILE A 351 -7.99 -18.39 25.52
C ILE A 351 -8.84 -18.51 24.26
N PRO A 352 -9.00 -19.73 23.69
CA PRO A 352 -9.76 -19.94 22.47
C PRO A 352 -11.14 -19.29 22.53
N LEU A 353 -11.59 -18.71 21.41
CA LEU A 353 -12.91 -18.04 21.36
C LEU A 353 -14.05 -18.98 21.80
N SER A 354 -13.90 -20.28 21.53
CA SER A 354 -14.81 -21.36 21.94
C SER A 354 -14.93 -21.52 23.47
N GLU A 355 -13.86 -21.25 24.22
CA GLU A 355 -13.76 -21.38 25.69
C GLU A 355 -13.85 -20.03 26.43
N LEU A 356 -13.80 -18.91 25.70
CA LEU A 356 -13.70 -17.56 26.26
C LEU A 356 -14.79 -17.27 27.31
N ARG A 357 -15.99 -17.83 27.12
CA ARG A 357 -17.11 -17.61 28.04
C ARG A 357 -16.90 -18.25 29.41
N GLU A 358 -16.27 -19.42 29.47
CA GLU A 358 -16.01 -20.12 30.72
C GLU A 358 -14.74 -19.61 31.41
N ARG A 359 -13.85 -18.94 30.67
CA ARG A 359 -12.50 -18.56 31.12
C ARG A 359 -12.33 -17.04 31.31
N THR A 360 -13.42 -16.29 31.48
CA THR A 360 -13.35 -14.83 31.68
C THR A 360 -12.60 -14.42 32.95
N ASP A 361 -12.57 -15.29 33.96
CA ASP A 361 -11.88 -15.02 35.24
C ASP A 361 -10.35 -14.97 35.10
N GLU A 362 -9.81 -15.48 33.99
CA GLU A 362 -8.38 -15.39 33.66
C GLU A 362 -8.00 -14.03 33.06
N ILE A 363 -8.99 -13.21 32.68
CA ILE A 363 -8.76 -11.92 32.01
C ILE A 363 -8.85 -10.79 33.06
N PRO A 364 -7.78 -9.99 33.22
CA PRO A 364 -7.77 -8.90 34.18
C PRO A 364 -8.68 -7.74 33.75
N LYS A 365 -9.23 -7.02 34.73
CA LYS A 365 -10.09 -5.84 34.53
C LYS A 365 -9.39 -4.51 34.87
N ASP A 366 -8.25 -4.57 35.53
CA ASP A 366 -7.51 -3.44 36.11
C ASP A 366 -6.36 -2.92 35.22
N GLN A 367 -6.09 -3.58 34.09
CA GLN A 367 -5.07 -3.19 33.12
C GLN A 367 -5.57 -3.37 31.67
N PRO A 368 -5.03 -2.67 30.66
CA PRO A 368 -5.40 -2.89 29.27
C PRO A 368 -5.21 -4.35 28.82
N VAL A 369 -6.19 -4.90 28.09
CA VAL A 369 -6.16 -6.26 27.53
C VAL A 369 -6.23 -6.19 26.01
N TYR A 370 -5.24 -6.77 25.34
CA TYR A 370 -5.16 -6.76 23.88
C TYR A 370 -5.55 -8.12 23.32
N LEU A 371 -6.53 -8.16 22.43
CA LEU A 371 -7.00 -9.41 21.83
C LEU A 371 -6.58 -9.49 20.37
N HIS A 372 -6.05 -10.64 19.97
CA HIS A 372 -5.84 -10.96 18.56
C HIS A 372 -6.34 -12.35 18.23
N CYS A 373 -6.56 -12.59 16.94
CA CYS A 373 -6.83 -13.92 16.42
C CYS A 373 -5.96 -14.18 15.19
N ARG A 374 -6.51 -14.82 14.15
CA ARG A 374 -5.85 -14.96 12.84
C ARG A 374 -5.86 -13.65 12.03
N SER A 375 -7.02 -13.00 11.90
CA SER A 375 -7.25 -11.86 10.98
C SER A 375 -8.09 -10.72 11.58
N ALA A 376 -8.16 -10.63 12.91
CA ALA A 376 -8.89 -9.64 13.71
C ALA A 376 -10.42 -9.80 13.80
N GLN A 377 -11.04 -10.72 13.05
CA GLN A 377 -12.49 -10.91 13.09
C GLN A 377 -12.98 -11.63 14.37
N ARG A 378 -12.34 -12.75 14.73
CA ARG A 378 -12.68 -13.49 15.97
C ARG A 378 -12.38 -12.68 17.23
N SER A 379 -11.27 -11.94 17.25
CA SER A 379 -10.91 -11.08 18.39
C SER A 379 -11.81 -9.87 18.51
N TYR A 380 -12.30 -9.28 17.41
CA TYR A 380 -13.38 -8.29 17.48
C TYR A 380 -14.63 -8.84 18.17
N ASN A 381 -15.08 -10.05 17.81
CA ASN A 381 -16.22 -10.68 18.48
C ASN A 381 -15.94 -10.95 19.97
N ALA A 382 -14.70 -11.34 20.31
CA ALA A 382 -14.27 -11.51 21.69
C ALA A 382 -14.32 -10.17 22.46
N CYS A 383 -13.80 -9.08 21.88
CA CYS A 383 -13.89 -7.74 22.48
C CYS A 383 -15.34 -7.37 22.79
N LEU A 384 -16.26 -7.53 21.84
CA LEU A 384 -17.68 -7.23 22.07
C LEU A 384 -18.31 -8.13 23.15
N ALA A 385 -17.97 -9.42 23.17
CA ALA A 385 -18.47 -10.37 24.16
C ALA A 385 -17.97 -10.06 25.59
N LEU A 386 -16.75 -9.57 25.71
CA LEU A 386 -16.16 -9.12 26.98
C LEU A 386 -16.71 -7.75 27.40
N GLN A 387 -16.90 -6.81 26.48
CA GLN A 387 -17.56 -5.54 26.77
C GLN A 387 -18.97 -5.74 27.34
N GLY A 388 -19.72 -6.73 26.84
CA GLY A 388 -21.02 -7.12 27.40
C GLY A 388 -20.95 -7.77 28.80
N ARG A 389 -19.75 -7.97 29.36
CA ARG A 389 -19.46 -8.49 30.70
C ARG A 389 -18.64 -7.49 31.54
N ASP A 390 -18.81 -6.20 31.26
CA ASP A 390 -18.17 -5.11 32.00
C ASP A 390 -16.63 -5.16 31.91
N PHE A 391 -16.09 -5.51 30.74
CA PHE A 391 -14.69 -5.27 30.39
C PHE A 391 -14.63 -4.03 29.49
N ASP A 392 -14.31 -2.87 30.05
CA ASP A 392 -14.12 -1.63 29.32
C ASP A 392 -12.68 -1.45 28.82
N ASN A 393 -11.75 -2.27 29.31
CA ASN A 393 -10.30 -2.25 29.10
C ASN A 393 -9.79 -3.08 27.90
N VAL A 394 -10.69 -3.69 27.11
CA VAL A 394 -10.33 -4.55 25.98
C VAL A 394 -10.09 -3.77 24.68
N ILE A 395 -9.06 -4.17 23.94
CA ILE A 395 -8.58 -3.52 22.71
C ILE A 395 -8.27 -4.60 21.67
N ASN A 396 -8.77 -4.45 20.45
CA ASN A 396 -8.50 -5.39 19.36
C ASN A 396 -7.15 -5.07 18.69
N ILE A 397 -6.41 -6.08 18.24
CA ILE A 397 -5.23 -5.89 17.38
C ILE A 397 -5.68 -6.07 15.92
N SER A 398 -5.71 -4.97 15.15
CA SER A 398 -6.06 -5.01 13.72
C SER A 398 -5.01 -5.77 12.91
N GLY A 399 -5.42 -6.43 11.83
CA GLY A 399 -4.58 -7.40 11.11
C GLY A 399 -4.33 -8.72 11.86
N SER A 400 -4.17 -8.67 13.19
CA SER A 400 -3.88 -9.82 14.06
C SER A 400 -2.71 -10.67 13.53
N PHE A 401 -2.67 -11.98 13.83
CA PHE A 401 -1.51 -12.83 13.56
C PHE A 401 -1.01 -12.79 12.11
N LEU A 402 -1.91 -12.83 11.11
CA LEU A 402 -1.49 -12.75 9.70
C LEU A 402 -0.78 -11.43 9.37
N GLY A 403 -1.34 -10.31 9.84
CA GLY A 403 -0.75 -9.00 9.63
C GLY A 403 0.58 -8.85 10.37
N ILE A 404 0.66 -9.34 11.61
CA ILE A 404 1.87 -9.30 12.44
C ILE A 404 3.00 -10.09 11.78
N CYS A 405 2.74 -11.32 11.34
CA CYS A 405 3.77 -12.16 10.69
C CYS A 405 4.36 -11.49 9.44
N CYS A 406 3.57 -10.75 8.67
CA CYS A 406 4.09 -10.01 7.52
C CYS A 406 4.89 -8.78 7.96
N TYR A 407 4.36 -8.03 8.93
CA TYR A 407 4.98 -6.79 9.42
C TYR A 407 6.33 -7.03 10.10
N GLU A 408 6.43 -8.09 10.90
CA GLU A 408 7.62 -8.40 11.71
C GLU A 408 8.63 -9.32 10.99
N TYR A 409 8.32 -9.82 9.78
CA TYR A 409 9.10 -10.87 9.12
C TYR A 409 10.62 -10.59 9.04
N PHE A 410 11.01 -9.34 8.74
CA PHE A 410 12.42 -8.94 8.63
C PHE A 410 12.99 -8.38 9.93
N LEU A 411 12.15 -8.09 10.92
CA LEU A 411 12.54 -7.55 12.23
C LEU A 411 12.69 -8.66 13.29
N ASP A 412 12.13 -9.84 13.03
CA ASP A 412 12.12 -11.00 13.91
C ASP A 412 12.84 -12.20 13.26
N GLN A 413 14.03 -11.94 12.71
CA GLN A 413 14.93 -12.97 12.21
C GLN A 413 15.93 -13.37 13.30
N THR A 414 16.09 -14.67 13.51
CA THR A 414 16.97 -15.26 14.54
C THR A 414 18.32 -15.70 13.98
#